data_AF-A0A7S1YAK2-F1
#
_entry.id   AF-A0A7S1YAK2-F1
#
_cell.length_a   1.000
_cell.length_b   1.000
_cell.length_c   1.000
_cell.angle_alpha   90.00
_cell.angle_beta   90.00
_cell.angle_gamma   90.00
#
_symmetry.space_group_name_H-M   'P 1'
#
loop_
_entity.id
_entity.type
_entity.pdbx_description
1 polymer ?
#
loop_
_entity_poly.entity_id
_entity_poly.type
_entity_poly.pdbx_seq_one_letter_code
_entity_poly.pdbx_strand_id
1 'polypeptide(L)'
;ELKGVHYHTYLVESQGDTYDGADESEEDSISRPTFLEGLTLPQLRLPGANNSLRGAETEEDLLALLSAIDTSFKDSGIPLFPSDEVWKAARAFQDCLPKARESRRAAWLFRAEEGYRLDALPRDVFEEVLDQAESLLSSNKNNNDGPFFCGPSITAADIVWTPLLERYAAQLPCLHEGLCPRSSSTTSSRRWPNLQRWYDAMDAVPAYVCRVKGDAPSWFKVLYTDPWWPRADLWHPRDTVGPKGELKATEEESIDAFSGKRRIDELDNSMIWSEYASTRPHVAAESPAHEAAKILIRNREALLSDAAGWLYAEGYDLMSIQDMDAALRRVVIFLLNSNGSSVGGDEANQHHVADLLTYLDARMCVPRDMGNPPATSIRDLLRSVTAVVERV
;
A
#
# COMPACT_ATOMS: atom_id res chain seq x y z
N GLU A 1 18.82 -2.56 -24.83
CA GLU A 1 19.60 -3.37 -23.87
C GLU A 1 18.95 -3.58 -22.50
N LEU A 2 17.79 -2.98 -22.16
CA LEU A 2 17.07 -3.24 -20.90
C LEU A 2 16.09 -4.44 -20.92
N LYS A 3 16.06 -5.23 -22.01
CA LYS A 3 15.16 -6.41 -22.15
C LYS A 3 15.67 -7.69 -21.48
N GLY A 4 16.88 -7.67 -20.91
CA GLY A 4 17.56 -8.86 -20.37
C GLY A 4 17.75 -8.86 -18.85
N VAL A 5 17.31 -7.81 -18.13
CA VAL A 5 17.32 -7.85 -16.67
C VAL A 5 16.03 -8.52 -16.22
N HIS A 6 16.12 -9.80 -15.86
CA HIS A 6 15.14 -10.42 -14.98
C HIS A 6 15.18 -9.66 -13.65
N TYR A 7 14.45 -8.54 -13.54
CA TYR A 7 14.05 -8.08 -12.22
C TYR A 7 12.96 -9.05 -11.79
N HIS A 8 13.39 -10.11 -11.12
CA HIS A 8 12.53 -10.67 -10.11
C HIS A 8 12.45 -9.59 -9.04
N THR A 9 11.36 -8.81 -9.04
CA THR A 9 10.66 -8.68 -7.75
C THR A 9 10.32 -10.12 -7.40
N TYR A 10 11.28 -10.80 -6.75
CA TYR A 10 10.88 -11.69 -5.70
C TYR A 10 9.93 -10.80 -4.91
N LEU A 11 8.63 -11.11 -4.97
CA LEU A 11 7.93 -11.16 -3.72
C LEU A 11 8.92 -11.89 -2.84
N VAL A 12 9.64 -11.13 -2.03
CA VAL A 12 10.08 -11.72 -0.80
C VAL A 12 8.74 -12.19 -0.28
N GLU A 13 8.44 -13.48 -0.45
CA GLU A 13 7.72 -14.22 0.56
C GLU A 13 8.46 -13.78 1.79
N SER A 14 7.98 -12.70 2.40
CA SER A 14 8.37 -12.35 3.72
C SER A 14 7.77 -13.50 4.47
N GLN A 15 8.57 -14.55 4.60
CA GLN A 15 8.49 -15.49 5.68
C GLN A 15 8.74 -14.77 7.02
N GLY A 16 8.83 -13.43 7.05
CA GLY A 16 8.63 -12.58 8.22
C GLY A 16 7.27 -11.87 8.25
N ASP A 17 6.35 -12.17 7.33
CA ASP A 17 4.90 -12.16 7.55
C ASP A 17 4.41 -13.61 7.74
N THR A 18 5.31 -14.52 8.17
CA THR A 18 4.86 -15.52 9.14
C THR A 18 4.29 -14.70 10.27
N TYR A 19 2.97 -14.72 10.32
CA TYR A 19 2.21 -14.53 11.52
C TYR A 19 3.07 -14.95 12.73
N ASP A 20 3.39 -14.05 13.67
CA ASP A 20 4.24 -14.38 14.84
C ASP A 20 3.61 -15.48 15.73
N GLY A 21 2.42 -15.97 15.38
CA GLY A 21 1.75 -17.15 15.94
C GLY A 21 1.57 -18.34 14.97
N ALA A 22 2.22 -18.36 13.80
CA ALA A 22 2.35 -19.60 13.04
C ALA A 22 3.39 -20.44 13.78
N ASP A 23 2.90 -21.44 14.52
CA ASP A 23 3.73 -22.45 15.18
C ASP A 23 4.83 -22.86 14.19
N GLU A 24 6.10 -22.75 14.62
CA GLU A 24 7.26 -23.24 13.88
C GLU A 24 7.25 -24.78 13.84
N SER A 25 6.17 -25.39 13.33
CA SER A 25 6.18 -26.81 13.01
C SER A 25 7.15 -26.96 11.84
N GLU A 26 8.33 -27.50 12.14
CA GLU A 26 9.51 -27.61 11.28
C GLU A 26 9.27 -28.29 9.92
N GLU A 27 8.10 -28.87 9.66
CA GLU A 27 7.91 -29.81 8.53
C GLU A 27 7.34 -29.20 7.24
N ASP A 28 6.78 -27.98 7.22
CA ASP A 28 6.18 -27.37 6.00
C ASP A 28 6.73 -25.98 5.65
N SER A 29 7.92 -25.61 6.13
CA SER A 29 8.56 -24.37 5.70
C SER A 29 9.02 -24.49 4.24
N ILE A 30 8.33 -23.78 3.33
CA ILE A 30 8.87 -23.47 2.00
C ILE A 30 10.20 -22.77 2.26
N SER A 31 11.34 -23.40 1.98
CA SER A 31 12.64 -22.85 2.40
C SER A 31 12.80 -21.41 1.90
N ARG A 32 12.96 -20.46 2.84
CA ARG A 32 13.38 -19.08 2.55
C ARG A 32 14.51 -19.16 1.52
N PRO A 33 14.44 -18.47 0.37
CA PRO A 33 15.53 -18.49 -0.58
C PRO A 33 16.84 -18.23 0.15
N THR A 34 17.83 -19.12 0.03
CA THR A 34 19.05 -19.14 0.87
C THR A 34 19.86 -17.84 0.83
N PHE A 35 19.58 -16.94 -0.12
CA PHE A 35 20.17 -15.61 -0.18
C PHE A 35 19.50 -14.57 0.74
N LEU A 36 18.39 -14.90 1.41
CA LEU A 36 17.63 -14.01 2.31
C LEU A 36 17.91 -14.25 3.81
N GLU A 37 18.72 -15.26 4.16
CA GLU A 37 19.03 -15.56 5.56
C GLU A 37 19.89 -14.46 6.19
N GLY A 38 19.42 -13.91 7.32
CA GLY A 38 20.18 -13.00 8.18
C GLY A 38 20.16 -11.51 7.81
N LEU A 39 19.40 -11.07 6.80
CA LEU A 39 19.33 -9.66 6.40
C LEU A 39 17.92 -9.08 6.59
N THR A 40 17.84 -7.88 7.16
CA THR A 40 16.58 -7.12 7.29
C THR A 40 16.09 -6.60 5.94
N LEU A 41 14.78 -6.41 5.81
CA LEU A 41 14.15 -5.79 4.64
C LEU A 41 14.06 -4.27 4.81
N PRO A 42 14.12 -3.50 3.71
CA PRO A 42 14.22 -3.91 2.31
C PRO A 42 15.65 -4.31 1.90
N GLN A 43 15.74 -5.08 0.81
CA GLN A 43 17.00 -5.52 0.24
C GLN A 43 17.08 -5.14 -1.23
N LEU A 44 18.27 -4.77 -1.70
CA LEU A 44 18.54 -4.37 -3.07
C LEU A 44 19.61 -5.25 -3.68
N ARG A 45 19.34 -5.75 -4.90
CA ARG A 45 20.32 -6.42 -5.76
C ARG A 45 20.48 -5.63 -7.05
N LEU A 46 21.64 -5.03 -7.24
CA LEU A 46 21.96 -4.26 -8.44
C LEU A 46 22.64 -5.14 -9.50
N PRO A 47 22.29 -5.01 -10.81
CA PRO A 47 22.99 -5.71 -11.88
C PRO A 47 24.48 -5.35 -11.91
N GLY A 48 25.36 -6.34 -12.07
CA GLY A 48 26.81 -6.14 -12.26
C GLY A 48 27.65 -5.99 -10.98
N ALA A 49 27.03 -5.73 -9.82
CA ALA A 49 27.73 -5.68 -8.53
C ALA A 49 27.85 -7.08 -7.91
N ASN A 50 28.60 -8.02 -8.51
CA ASN A 50 28.90 -9.37 -7.96
C ASN A 50 27.74 -10.15 -7.28
N ASN A 51 26.47 -9.85 -7.59
CA ASN A 51 25.31 -10.30 -6.82
C ASN A 51 25.36 -9.97 -5.31
N SER A 52 26.09 -8.95 -4.86
CA SER A 52 26.04 -8.56 -3.45
C SER A 52 24.67 -8.00 -3.12
N LEU A 53 23.92 -8.75 -2.31
CA LEU A 53 22.69 -8.28 -1.69
C LEU A 53 23.07 -7.19 -0.68
N ARG A 54 22.43 -6.04 -0.76
CA ARG A 54 22.51 -5.02 0.29
C ARG A 54 21.20 -5.02 1.06
N GLY A 55 21.24 -5.40 2.34
CA GLY A 55 20.13 -5.17 3.26
C GLY A 55 20.18 -3.75 3.81
N ALA A 56 19.05 -3.30 4.36
CA ALA A 56 18.99 -2.08 5.15
C ALA A 56 18.51 -2.42 6.57
N GLU A 57 19.41 -2.26 7.54
CA GLU A 57 19.10 -2.42 8.97
C GLU A 57 18.72 -1.08 9.60
N THR A 58 19.31 -0.02 9.07
CA THR A 58 19.11 1.36 9.50
C THR A 58 18.52 2.20 8.38
N GLU A 59 18.02 3.39 8.71
CA GLU A 59 17.60 4.35 7.69
C GLU A 59 18.78 4.94 6.91
N GLU A 60 19.96 5.03 7.52
CA GLU A 60 21.17 5.41 6.80
C GLU A 60 21.46 4.39 5.68
N ASP A 61 21.21 3.10 5.96
CA ASP A 61 21.27 2.06 4.92
C ASP A 61 20.18 2.26 3.87
N LEU A 62 18.94 2.60 4.25
CA LEU A 62 17.85 2.90 3.29
C LEU A 62 18.23 4.03 2.34
N LEU A 63 18.76 5.13 2.87
CA LEU A 63 19.22 6.25 2.06
C LEU A 63 20.43 5.87 1.19
N ALA A 64 21.34 5.05 1.71
CA ALA A 64 22.44 4.50 0.93
C ALA A 64 21.93 3.59 -0.22
N LEU A 65 20.86 2.83 -0.01
CA LEU A 65 20.19 2.06 -1.06
C LEU A 65 19.60 2.98 -2.12
N LEU A 66 18.85 4.02 -1.74
CA LEU A 66 18.29 5.00 -2.67
C LEU A 66 19.39 5.71 -3.48
N SER A 67 20.48 6.11 -2.83
CA SER A 67 21.64 6.73 -3.49
C SER A 67 22.33 5.77 -4.47
N ALA A 68 22.42 4.49 -4.12
CA ALA A 68 22.94 3.46 -5.01
C ALA A 68 22.03 3.23 -6.23
N ILE A 69 20.71 3.30 -6.07
CA ILE A 69 19.73 3.27 -7.17
C ILE A 69 19.93 4.50 -8.06
N ASP A 70 19.95 5.70 -7.51
CA ASP A 70 20.13 6.95 -8.27
C ASP A 70 21.43 6.93 -9.09
N THR A 71 22.51 6.46 -8.48
CA THR A 71 23.82 6.29 -9.15
C THR A 71 23.75 5.27 -10.29
N SER A 72 23.06 4.15 -10.09
CA SER A 72 22.94 3.07 -11.08
C SER A 72 22.05 3.45 -12.25
N PHE A 73 21.09 4.37 -12.04
CA PHE A 73 20.11 4.82 -13.02
C PHE A 73 20.20 6.33 -13.29
N LYS A 74 21.42 6.90 -13.28
CA LYS A 74 21.68 8.32 -13.54
C LYS A 74 21.11 8.84 -14.87
N ASP A 75 20.96 7.95 -15.85
CA ASP A 75 20.45 8.28 -17.19
C ASP A 75 18.91 8.34 -17.24
N SER A 76 18.23 8.13 -16.10
CA SER A 76 16.76 8.23 -15.99
C SER A 76 16.23 9.66 -16.18
N GLY A 77 17.10 10.67 -16.07
CA GLY A 77 16.75 12.09 -16.23
C GLY A 77 16.09 12.72 -15.01
N ILE A 78 15.88 11.97 -13.93
CA ILE A 78 15.31 12.45 -12.67
C ILE A 78 16.30 12.12 -11.55
N PRO A 79 17.21 13.04 -11.18
CA PRO A 79 18.11 12.81 -10.07
C PRO A 79 17.32 12.75 -8.76
N LEU A 80 17.50 11.69 -7.97
CA LEU A 80 16.89 11.58 -6.64
C LEU A 80 17.64 12.41 -5.60
N PHE A 81 18.95 12.65 -5.79
CA PHE A 81 19.79 13.47 -4.92
C PHE A 81 20.46 14.65 -5.67
N PRO A 82 19.69 15.62 -6.20
CA PRO A 82 20.25 16.78 -6.91
C PRO A 82 21.04 17.75 -6.04
N SER A 83 20.90 17.68 -4.70
CA SER A 83 21.61 18.56 -3.76
C SER A 83 21.67 17.96 -2.35
N ASP A 84 22.52 18.53 -1.49
CA ASP A 84 22.64 18.13 -0.08
C ASP A 84 21.37 18.41 0.75
N GLU A 85 20.50 19.32 0.31
CA GLU A 85 19.22 19.57 0.99
C GLU A 85 18.31 18.34 0.96
N VAL A 86 18.45 17.44 -0.02
CA VAL A 86 17.71 16.16 -0.05
C VAL A 86 18.07 15.28 1.13
N TRP A 87 19.37 15.15 1.43
CA TRP A 87 19.83 14.37 2.57
C TRP A 87 19.32 14.93 3.89
N LYS A 88 19.34 16.26 4.02
CA LYS A 88 18.86 16.95 5.21
C LYS A 88 17.35 16.78 5.39
N ALA A 89 16.55 16.97 4.33
CA ALA A 89 15.11 16.79 4.37
C ALA A 89 14.71 15.33 4.63
N ALA A 90 15.45 14.37 4.07
CA ALA A 90 15.20 12.96 4.31
C ALA A 90 15.54 12.57 5.76
N ARG A 91 16.69 13.00 6.30
CA ARG A 91 17.07 12.72 7.70
C ARG A 91 16.15 13.38 8.73
N ALA A 92 15.59 14.55 8.41
CA ALA A 92 14.63 15.22 9.28
C ALA A 92 13.42 14.34 9.59
N PHE A 93 13.09 13.36 8.73
CA PHE A 93 12.06 12.35 9.01
C PHE A 93 12.22 11.71 10.39
N GLN A 94 13.43 11.27 10.74
CA GLN A 94 13.71 10.60 12.02
C GLN A 94 13.47 11.50 13.22
N ASP A 95 13.94 12.73 13.11
CA ASP A 95 13.83 13.73 14.17
C ASP A 95 12.35 14.08 14.43
N CYS A 96 11.48 13.87 13.44
CA CYS A 96 10.04 14.09 13.54
C CYS A 96 9.25 12.87 14.06
N LEU A 97 9.85 11.67 14.13
CA LEU A 97 9.08 10.48 14.53
C LEU A 97 8.73 10.52 16.03
N PRO A 98 7.47 10.25 16.40
CA PRO A 98 7.09 10.26 17.79
C PRO A 98 7.64 9.02 18.48
N LYS A 99 7.87 9.13 19.80
CA LYS A 99 8.22 7.98 20.64
C LYS A 99 7.02 7.05 20.76
N ALA A 100 6.98 6.04 19.90
CA ALA A 100 5.83 5.20 19.68
C ALA A 100 6.25 3.76 19.35
N ARG A 101 5.30 2.84 19.35
CA ARG A 101 5.54 1.45 18.93
C ARG A 101 5.92 1.43 17.45
N GLU A 102 7.04 0.82 17.15
CA GLU A 102 7.38 0.44 15.79
C GLU A 102 6.48 -0.73 15.37
N SER A 103 5.77 -0.57 14.26
CA SER A 103 4.90 -1.61 13.71
C SER A 103 4.97 -1.56 12.20
N ARG A 104 5.14 -2.71 11.55
CA ARG A 104 5.13 -2.78 10.09
C ARG A 104 3.78 -2.38 9.49
N ARG A 105 2.71 -2.52 10.28
CA ARG A 105 1.31 -2.30 9.86
C ARG A 105 0.81 -0.93 10.33
N ALA A 106 1.06 -0.54 11.58
CA ALA A 106 0.60 0.72 12.16
C ALA A 106 1.76 1.51 12.80
N ALA A 107 2.78 1.78 11.99
CA ALA A 107 4.02 2.40 12.46
C ALA A 107 3.75 3.74 13.14
N TRP A 108 4.22 3.89 14.38
CA TRP A 108 4.19 5.13 15.14
C TRP A 108 2.78 5.72 15.37
N LEU A 109 1.75 4.88 15.39
CA LEU A 109 0.37 5.29 15.72
C LEU A 109 0.02 5.07 17.20
N PHE A 110 0.73 4.17 17.85
CA PHE A 110 0.32 3.61 19.14
C PHE A 110 1.43 3.74 20.18
N ARG A 111 1.05 3.83 21.45
CA ARG A 111 2.01 3.81 22.56
C ARG A 111 2.82 2.52 22.54
N ALA A 112 4.07 2.61 22.99
CA ALA A 112 4.98 1.46 23.12
C ALA A 112 4.67 0.55 24.32
N GLU A 113 3.58 0.81 25.05
CA GLU A 113 3.16 0.02 26.21
C GLU A 113 2.71 -1.39 25.79
N GLU A 114 2.98 -2.39 26.63
CA GLU A 114 2.58 -3.79 26.40
C GLU A 114 1.06 -3.95 26.53
N GLY A 115 0.44 -4.63 25.56
CA GLY A 115 -0.99 -4.95 25.61
C GLY A 115 -1.60 -5.29 24.25
N TYR A 116 -2.77 -5.92 24.31
CA TYR A 116 -3.50 -6.39 23.13
C TYR A 116 -4.21 -5.27 22.35
N ARG A 117 -4.70 -4.26 23.06
CA ARG A 117 -5.27 -3.06 22.44
C ARG A 117 -4.40 -1.89 22.82
N LEU A 118 -3.90 -1.20 21.80
CA LEU A 118 -2.98 -0.11 22.02
C LEU A 118 -3.75 1.19 22.03
N ASP A 119 -3.43 2.04 23.00
CA ASP A 119 -3.90 3.41 22.98
C ASP A 119 -3.18 4.14 21.85
N ALA A 120 -3.96 4.78 20.98
CA ALA A 120 -3.42 5.72 20.01
C ALA A 120 -2.62 6.80 20.75
N LEU A 121 -1.58 7.32 20.10
CA LEU A 121 -0.89 8.47 20.65
C LEU A 121 -1.88 9.65 20.80
N PRO A 122 -1.63 10.57 21.74
CA PRO A 122 -2.40 11.79 21.83
C PRO A 122 -2.41 12.58 20.51
N ARG A 123 -3.52 13.24 20.21
CA ARG A 123 -3.72 14.02 18.97
C ARG A 123 -2.62 15.05 18.72
N ASP A 124 -2.22 15.76 19.75
CA ASP A 124 -1.19 16.81 19.71
C ASP A 124 0.18 16.27 19.26
N VAL A 125 0.51 15.02 19.59
CA VAL A 125 1.73 14.36 19.10
C VAL A 125 1.71 14.25 17.57
N PHE A 126 0.59 13.80 16.98
CA PHE A 126 0.47 13.74 15.52
C PHE A 126 0.47 15.11 14.87
N GLU A 127 -0.20 16.09 15.50
CA GLU A 127 -0.20 17.46 15.01
C GLU A 127 1.21 18.08 15.00
N GLU A 128 2.05 17.76 15.98
CA GLU A 128 3.46 18.17 16.02
C GLU A 128 4.25 17.60 14.85
N VAL A 129 4.12 16.30 14.55
CA VAL A 129 4.76 15.67 13.37
C VAL A 129 4.34 16.35 12.07
N LEU A 130 3.05 16.62 11.92
CA LEU A 130 2.50 17.28 10.73
C LEU A 130 2.94 18.75 10.62
N ASP A 131 3.03 19.47 11.75
CA ASP A 131 3.56 20.83 11.80
C ASP A 131 5.04 20.87 11.39
N GLN A 132 5.84 19.87 11.79
CA GLN A 132 7.24 19.76 11.38
C GLN A 132 7.37 19.47 9.88
N ALA A 133 6.59 18.53 9.34
CA ALA A 133 6.55 18.26 7.91
C ALA A 133 6.11 19.49 7.08
N GLU A 134 5.08 20.20 7.54
CA GLU A 134 4.62 21.46 6.95
C GLU A 134 5.71 22.54 6.98
N SER A 135 6.44 22.66 8.09
CA SER A 135 7.56 23.58 8.23
C SER A 135 8.68 23.28 7.22
N LEU A 136 9.07 22.00 7.09
CA LEU A 136 10.06 21.55 6.11
C LEU A 136 9.63 21.91 4.68
N LEU A 137 8.40 21.56 4.29
CA LEU A 137 7.84 21.93 2.97
C LEU A 137 7.79 23.45 2.75
N SER A 138 7.47 24.22 3.80
CA SER A 138 7.40 25.68 3.71
C SER A 138 8.77 26.35 3.56
N SER A 139 9.82 25.77 4.18
CA SER A 139 11.17 26.33 4.21
C SER A 139 11.85 26.34 2.84
N ASN A 140 11.42 25.46 1.93
CA ASN A 140 11.95 25.36 0.57
C ASN A 140 11.48 26.45 -0.38
N LYS A 141 10.52 27.29 0.02
CA LYS A 141 10.01 28.38 -0.82
C LYS A 141 11.08 29.37 -1.27
N ASN A 142 12.19 29.47 -0.54
CA ASN A 142 13.28 30.37 -0.88
C ASN A 142 14.20 29.84 -1.98
N ASN A 143 14.18 28.53 -2.29
CA ASN A 143 15.19 27.90 -3.14
C ASN A 143 14.68 27.38 -4.49
N ASN A 144 13.42 26.95 -4.64
CA ASN A 144 12.79 26.58 -5.93
C ASN A 144 11.30 26.25 -5.71
N ASP A 145 10.39 27.21 -5.88
CA ASP A 145 8.94 27.04 -5.65
C ASP A 145 8.40 25.72 -6.24
N GLY A 146 7.86 24.86 -5.37
CA GLY A 146 7.42 23.52 -5.73
C GLY A 146 6.67 22.83 -4.59
N PRO A 147 5.94 21.74 -4.88
CA PRO A 147 5.14 21.03 -3.89
C PRO A 147 5.91 19.96 -3.11
N PHE A 148 7.14 19.62 -3.52
CA PHE A 148 7.94 18.55 -2.93
C PHE A 148 8.94 19.07 -1.90
N PHE A 149 9.49 18.17 -1.08
CA PHE A 149 10.42 18.51 0.00
C PHE A 149 11.72 19.18 -0.48
N CYS A 150 12.07 19.11 -1.76
CA CYS A 150 13.29 19.73 -2.29
C CYS A 150 13.04 20.46 -3.62
N GLY A 151 11.82 20.97 -3.83
CA GLY A 151 11.48 21.85 -4.94
C GLY A 151 10.37 21.31 -5.85
N PRO A 152 10.46 21.47 -7.18
CA PRO A 152 9.37 21.18 -8.10
C PRO A 152 9.27 19.71 -8.53
N SER A 153 10.30 18.91 -8.28
CA SER A 153 10.38 17.50 -8.69
C SER A 153 10.51 16.58 -7.48
N ILE A 154 10.02 15.34 -7.63
CA ILE A 154 10.18 14.29 -6.62
C ILE A 154 11.65 13.97 -6.39
N THR A 155 12.04 13.77 -5.13
CA THR A 155 13.40 13.41 -4.71
C THR A 155 13.38 12.26 -3.72
N ALA A 156 14.56 11.80 -3.29
CA ALA A 156 14.65 10.79 -2.22
C ALA A 156 14.00 11.23 -0.90
N ALA A 157 13.94 12.53 -0.62
CA ALA A 157 13.25 13.05 0.57
C ALA A 157 11.76 12.68 0.52
N ASP A 158 11.08 12.96 -0.60
CA ASP A 158 9.67 12.61 -0.75
C ASP A 158 9.45 11.09 -0.62
N ILE A 159 10.33 10.27 -1.20
CA ILE A 159 10.27 8.80 -1.12
C ILE A 159 10.33 8.31 0.33
N VAL A 160 11.19 8.89 1.17
CA VAL A 160 11.33 8.53 2.59
C VAL A 160 10.10 8.92 3.39
N TRP A 161 9.56 10.12 3.16
CA TRP A 161 8.39 10.62 3.88
C TRP A 161 7.08 9.95 3.48
N THR A 162 6.99 9.45 2.23
CA THR A 162 5.75 8.95 1.63
C THR A 162 5.01 7.90 2.47
N PRO A 163 5.66 6.81 2.94
CA PRO A 163 4.94 5.76 3.67
C PRO A 163 4.27 6.24 4.96
N LEU A 164 4.88 7.20 5.67
CA LEU A 164 4.29 7.76 6.90
C LEU A 164 3.13 8.68 6.57
N LEU A 165 3.33 9.64 5.67
CA LEU A 165 2.32 10.64 5.32
C LEU A 165 1.10 9.99 4.69
N GLU A 166 1.29 9.04 3.78
CA GLU A 166 0.19 8.29 3.17
C GLU A 166 -0.66 7.56 4.22
N ARG A 167 -0.01 6.86 5.16
CA ARG A 167 -0.72 6.21 6.27
C ARG A 167 -1.46 7.20 7.13
N TYR A 168 -0.82 8.31 7.49
CA TYR A 168 -1.42 9.33 8.34
C TYR A 168 -2.65 9.97 7.68
N ALA A 169 -2.64 10.14 6.35
CA ALA A 169 -3.78 10.65 5.61
C ALA A 169 -5.02 9.74 5.72
N ALA A 170 -4.83 8.42 5.77
CA ALA A 170 -5.93 7.45 5.89
C ALA A 170 -6.33 7.17 7.34
N GLN A 171 -5.34 7.04 8.23
CA GLN A 171 -5.52 6.43 9.55
C GLN A 171 -5.80 7.46 10.66
N LEU A 172 -5.23 8.67 10.58
CA LEU A 172 -5.48 9.68 11.62
C LEU A 172 -6.95 10.11 11.73
N PRO A 173 -7.73 10.27 10.64
CA PRO A 173 -9.16 10.53 10.73
C PRO A 173 -9.92 9.43 11.51
N CYS A 174 -9.45 8.18 11.40
CA CYS A 174 -10.05 7.04 12.10
C CYS A 174 -9.68 7.01 13.58
N LEU A 175 -8.58 7.63 14.00
CA LEU A 175 -8.11 7.63 15.39
C LEU A 175 -8.54 8.89 16.15
N HIS A 176 -8.63 10.04 15.46
CA HIS A 176 -8.92 11.33 16.06
C HIS A 176 -9.90 12.13 15.22
N GLU A 177 -11.01 12.52 15.84
CA GLU A 177 -12.06 13.34 15.21
C GLU A 177 -11.48 14.65 14.65
N GLY A 178 -11.68 14.90 13.36
CA GLY A 178 -11.23 16.12 12.68
C GLY A 178 -9.71 16.24 12.46
N LEU A 179 -8.92 15.20 12.74
CA LEU A 179 -7.50 15.18 12.40
C LEU A 179 -7.30 14.62 10.98
N CYS A 180 -7.39 15.49 9.99
CA CYS A 180 -7.25 15.11 8.58
C CYS A 180 -6.10 15.92 7.93
N PRO A 181 -4.93 15.28 7.68
CA PRO A 181 -3.79 15.93 7.02
C PRO A 181 -4.13 16.47 5.62
N ARG A 182 -5.10 15.83 4.95
CA ARG A 182 -5.63 16.20 3.64
C ARG A 182 -6.86 17.13 3.69
N SER A 183 -7.13 17.75 4.85
CA SER A 183 -8.37 18.51 5.02
C SER A 183 -8.42 19.72 4.09
N SER A 184 -9.39 19.64 3.18
CA SER A 184 -9.67 20.69 2.21
C SER A 184 -10.55 21.81 2.77
N SER A 185 -10.82 21.83 4.08
CA SER A 185 -11.70 22.80 4.75
C SER A 185 -11.52 24.19 4.13
N THR A 186 -12.57 24.69 3.49
CA THR A 186 -12.64 25.98 2.79
C THR A 186 -12.62 27.16 3.77
N THR A 187 -12.55 26.88 5.07
CA THR A 187 -12.35 27.85 6.13
C THR A 187 -10.93 28.41 6.05
N SER A 188 -10.81 29.72 6.20
CA SER A 188 -9.67 30.60 5.87
C SER A 188 -8.32 30.32 6.55
N SER A 189 -8.16 29.21 7.27
CA SER A 189 -6.90 28.78 7.87
C SER A 189 -6.73 27.26 7.77
N ARG A 190 -6.25 26.78 6.63
CA ARG A 190 -5.73 25.41 6.54
C ARG A 190 -4.44 25.36 7.37
N ARG A 191 -4.34 24.44 8.34
CA ARG A 191 -3.15 24.30 9.21
C ARG A 191 -1.92 23.83 8.42
N TRP A 192 -2.10 22.89 7.49
CA TRP A 192 -1.02 22.30 6.68
C TRP A 192 -1.20 22.50 5.16
N PRO A 193 -1.15 23.75 4.65
CA PRO A 193 -1.37 24.03 3.24
C PRO A 193 -0.28 23.50 2.31
N ASN A 194 0.99 23.46 2.74
CA ASN A 194 2.05 22.91 1.89
C ASN A 194 1.99 21.37 1.88
N LEU A 195 1.60 20.74 2.98
CA LEU A 195 1.38 19.30 3.03
C LEU A 195 0.24 18.86 2.10
N GLN A 196 -0.86 19.63 2.02
CA GLN A 196 -1.89 19.37 1.02
C GLN A 196 -1.33 19.45 -0.41
N ARG A 197 -0.53 20.47 -0.71
CA ARG A 197 0.10 20.60 -2.04
C ARG A 197 1.01 19.41 -2.35
N TRP A 198 1.74 18.92 -1.36
CA TRP A 198 2.57 17.73 -1.47
C TRP A 198 1.73 16.49 -1.79
N TYR A 199 0.64 16.24 -1.06
CA TYR A 199 -0.29 15.15 -1.32
C TYR A 199 -0.87 15.22 -2.74
N ASP A 200 -1.31 16.41 -3.15
CA ASP A 200 -1.87 16.64 -4.48
C ASP A 200 -0.84 16.40 -5.58
N ALA A 201 0.42 16.74 -5.35
CA ALA A 201 1.51 16.52 -6.30
C ALA A 201 1.94 15.06 -6.36
N MET A 202 2.02 14.37 -5.23
CA MET A 202 2.27 12.93 -5.18
C MET A 202 1.18 12.16 -5.94
N ASP A 203 -0.09 12.53 -5.78
CA ASP A 203 -1.22 11.94 -6.52
C ASP A 203 -1.15 12.17 -8.04
N ALA A 204 -0.29 13.08 -8.50
CA ALA A 204 -0.03 13.29 -9.92
C ALA A 204 1.23 12.56 -10.42
N VAL A 205 2.00 11.88 -9.56
CA VAL A 205 3.20 11.12 -9.96
C VAL A 205 2.80 9.71 -10.42
N PRO A 206 2.87 9.38 -11.73
CA PRO A 206 2.30 8.13 -12.23
C PRO A 206 3.00 6.89 -11.66
N ALA A 207 4.33 6.95 -11.47
CA ALA A 207 5.08 5.84 -10.90
C ALA A 207 4.68 5.53 -9.46
N TYR A 208 4.37 6.55 -8.67
CA TYR A 208 3.89 6.39 -7.31
C TYR A 208 2.46 5.84 -7.34
N VAL A 209 1.52 6.49 -8.02
CA VAL A 209 0.11 6.08 -8.05
C VAL A 209 -0.04 4.64 -8.57
N CYS A 210 0.63 4.29 -9.66
CA CYS A 210 0.44 3.01 -10.33
C CYS A 210 1.16 1.83 -9.66
N ARG A 211 2.13 2.07 -8.76
CA ARG A 211 2.96 0.99 -8.18
C ARG A 211 3.17 1.03 -6.67
N VAL A 212 3.04 2.19 -6.04
CA VAL A 212 3.49 2.43 -4.65
C VAL A 212 2.39 3.01 -3.77
N LYS A 213 1.46 3.79 -4.32
CA LYS A 213 0.38 4.40 -3.54
C LYS A 213 -0.60 3.33 -3.07
N GLY A 214 -0.78 3.25 -1.76
CA GLY A 214 -1.88 2.59 -1.05
C GLY A 214 -3.25 3.19 -1.31
N ASP A 215 -4.29 2.54 -0.81
CA ASP A 215 -5.65 3.07 -0.82
C ASP A 215 -6.23 3.12 0.60
N ALA A 216 -7.23 3.99 0.78
CA ALA A 216 -7.85 4.19 2.08
C ALA A 216 -8.46 2.90 2.65
N PRO A 217 -9.21 2.08 1.87
CA PRO A 217 -9.73 0.79 2.34
C PRO A 217 -8.64 -0.12 2.93
N SER A 218 -7.52 -0.31 2.22
CA SER A 218 -6.39 -1.13 2.70
C SER A 218 -5.79 -0.56 3.99
N TRP A 219 -5.58 0.76 4.07
CA TRP A 219 -5.04 1.39 5.29
C TRP A 219 -6.03 1.40 6.45
N PHE A 220 -7.34 1.46 6.16
CA PHE A 220 -8.41 1.37 7.14
C PHE A 220 -8.49 -0.05 7.72
N LYS A 221 -8.46 -1.09 6.87
CA LYS A 221 -8.45 -2.49 7.29
C LYS A 221 -7.28 -2.82 8.21
N VAL A 222 -6.13 -2.19 8.01
CA VAL A 222 -4.99 -2.32 8.92
C VAL A 222 -5.33 -1.90 10.37
N LEU A 223 -6.27 -0.98 10.57
CA LEU A 223 -6.76 -0.58 11.90
C LEU A 223 -7.88 -1.48 12.42
N TYR A 224 -8.72 -2.02 11.53
CA TYR A 224 -9.98 -2.67 11.89
C TYR A 224 -9.89 -4.18 12.07
N THR A 225 -9.01 -4.86 11.34
CA THR A 225 -9.32 -6.27 11.06
C THR A 225 -8.95 -7.24 12.20
N ASP A 226 -9.82 -7.33 13.20
CA ASP A 226 -10.39 -8.60 13.66
C ASP A 226 -11.25 -9.13 12.49
N PRO A 227 -10.93 -10.26 11.79
CA PRO A 227 -10.38 -11.49 12.32
C PRO A 227 -9.34 -12.20 11.39
N TRP A 228 -8.28 -11.55 10.88
CA TRP A 228 -7.19 -12.31 10.21
C TRP A 228 -6.39 -13.23 11.15
N TRP A 229 -6.90 -13.48 12.35
CA TRP A 229 -6.26 -14.19 13.43
C TRP A 229 -7.09 -15.45 13.70
N PRO A 230 -6.47 -16.65 13.86
CA PRO A 230 -7.21 -17.87 14.14
C PRO A 230 -8.03 -17.69 15.42
N ARG A 231 -9.04 -18.54 15.57
CA ARG A 231 -9.99 -18.59 16.69
C ARG A 231 -9.35 -18.17 18.03
N ALA A 232 -10.12 -17.48 18.87
CA ALA A 232 -9.69 -16.87 20.14
C ALA A 232 -8.95 -17.82 21.12
N ASP A 233 -8.99 -19.13 20.89
CA ASP A 233 -8.30 -20.18 21.64
C ASP A 233 -6.86 -20.51 21.14
N LEU A 234 -6.43 -20.04 19.97
CA LEU A 234 -5.08 -20.22 19.39
C LEU A 234 -4.19 -18.96 19.54
N TRP A 235 -4.55 -18.07 20.48
CA TRP A 235 -4.10 -16.68 20.45
C TRP A 235 -2.84 -16.41 21.28
N HIS A 236 -1.87 -15.66 20.70
CA HIS A 236 -0.70 -15.16 21.42
C HIS A 236 -0.80 -13.65 21.72
N PRO A 237 -0.42 -13.19 22.94
CA PRO A 237 -0.58 -11.78 23.36
C PRO A 237 0.16 -10.68 22.61
N ARG A 238 1.01 -11.04 21.66
CA ARG A 238 1.86 -10.08 20.93
C ARG A 238 1.26 -9.61 19.60
N ASP A 239 0.18 -10.25 19.15
CA ASP A 239 -0.21 -10.22 17.73
C ASP A 239 -1.34 -9.25 17.41
N THR A 240 -1.82 -8.46 18.38
CA THR A 240 -2.87 -7.46 18.13
C THR A 240 -2.32 -6.05 17.99
N VAL A 241 -2.70 -5.39 16.91
CA VAL A 241 -2.40 -4.00 16.59
C VAL A 241 -3.70 -3.32 16.15
N GLY A 242 -4.59 -3.09 17.10
CA GLY A 242 -5.83 -2.33 16.88
C GLY A 242 -6.00 -1.26 17.96
N PRO A 243 -6.64 -0.13 17.63
CA PRO A 243 -6.89 0.92 18.61
C PRO A 243 -7.82 0.40 19.72
N LYS A 244 -7.57 0.88 20.94
CA LYS A 244 -8.52 0.68 22.02
C LYS A 244 -9.78 1.52 21.78
N GLY A 245 -10.91 0.85 21.61
CA GLY A 245 -12.22 1.49 21.46
C GLY A 245 -12.66 1.60 20.00
N GLU A 246 -13.73 2.36 19.78
CA GLU A 246 -14.29 2.57 18.43
C GLU A 246 -13.48 3.60 17.65
N LEU A 247 -13.26 3.30 16.37
CA LEU A 247 -12.74 4.26 15.39
C LEU A 247 -13.66 5.48 15.30
N LYS A 248 -13.07 6.64 15.02
CA LYS A 248 -13.74 7.95 14.93
C LYS A 248 -14.25 8.27 13.53
N ALA A 249 -13.90 7.46 12.55
CA ALA A 249 -14.38 7.56 11.18
C ALA A 249 -14.74 6.16 10.68
N THR A 250 -15.79 6.09 9.88
CA THR A 250 -16.14 4.94 9.04
C THR A 250 -15.13 4.76 7.91
N GLU A 251 -15.18 3.61 7.23
CA GLU A 251 -14.36 3.39 6.04
C GLU A 251 -14.65 4.43 4.94
N GLU A 252 -15.93 4.78 4.72
CA GLU A 252 -16.33 5.80 3.75
C GLU A 252 -15.78 7.19 4.10
N GLU A 253 -15.85 7.58 5.37
CA GLU A 253 -15.25 8.85 5.84
C GLU A 253 -13.72 8.84 5.73
N SER A 254 -13.07 7.68 5.93
CA SER A 254 -11.63 7.51 5.71
C SER A 254 -11.26 7.62 4.23
N ILE A 255 -12.07 7.03 3.33
CA ILE A 255 -11.93 7.17 1.87
C ILE A 255 -12.03 8.64 1.45
N ASP A 256 -13.02 9.36 1.96
CA ASP A 256 -13.23 10.78 1.67
C ASP A 256 -12.07 11.63 2.21
N ALA A 257 -11.61 11.35 3.44
CA ALA A 257 -10.46 12.03 4.04
C ALA A 257 -9.16 11.76 3.27
N PHE A 258 -8.91 10.50 2.90
CA PHE A 258 -7.71 10.09 2.18
C PHE A 258 -7.69 10.59 0.74
N SER A 259 -8.83 10.61 0.05
CA SER A 259 -8.92 11.17 -1.31
C SER A 259 -8.82 12.69 -1.29
N GLY A 260 -9.25 13.32 -0.19
CA GLY A 260 -9.50 14.75 -0.12
C GLY A 260 -10.77 15.13 -0.89
N LYS A 261 -11.10 16.43 -0.94
CA LYS A 261 -12.25 16.91 -1.74
C LYS A 261 -12.04 16.83 -3.25
N ARG A 262 -10.81 16.58 -3.71
CA ARG A 262 -10.62 16.05 -5.06
C ARG A 262 -11.05 14.60 -4.97
N ARG A 263 -12.30 14.31 -5.33
CA ARG A 263 -12.61 12.92 -5.62
C ARG A 263 -11.58 12.47 -6.67
N ILE A 264 -11.00 11.30 -6.49
CA ILE A 264 -10.14 10.66 -7.48
C ILE A 264 -10.85 10.60 -8.85
N ASP A 265 -12.18 10.75 -8.88
CA ASP A 265 -13.01 11.10 -10.04
C ASP A 265 -12.47 12.28 -10.90
N GLU A 266 -11.72 13.24 -10.35
CA GLU A 266 -11.13 14.38 -11.10
C GLU A 266 -9.73 14.10 -11.67
N LEU A 267 -8.94 13.23 -11.05
CA LEU A 267 -7.68 12.73 -11.59
C LEU A 267 -7.96 11.34 -12.13
N ASP A 268 -8.42 11.29 -13.38
CA ASP A 268 -8.80 10.05 -14.05
C ASP A 268 -7.65 9.02 -13.93
N ASN A 269 -7.84 8.01 -13.07
CA ASN A 269 -6.92 6.89 -12.91
C ASN A 269 -6.55 6.27 -14.26
N SER A 270 -7.44 6.36 -15.26
CA SER A 270 -7.20 5.97 -16.64
C SER A 270 -6.15 6.87 -17.32
N MET A 271 -6.19 8.19 -17.12
CA MET A 271 -5.18 9.12 -17.65
C MET A 271 -3.81 8.87 -17.04
N ILE A 272 -3.72 8.78 -15.71
CA ILE A 272 -2.45 8.49 -15.01
C ILE A 272 -1.91 7.14 -15.45
N TRP A 273 -2.77 6.12 -15.55
CA TRP A 273 -2.38 4.81 -16.04
C TRP A 273 -1.89 4.85 -17.48
N SER A 274 -2.58 5.56 -18.37
CA SER A 274 -2.21 5.72 -19.77
C SER A 274 -0.82 6.35 -19.91
N GLU A 275 -0.55 7.43 -19.16
CA GLU A 275 0.77 8.05 -19.09
C GLU A 275 1.81 7.04 -18.58
N TYR A 276 1.53 6.36 -17.46
CA TYR A 276 2.42 5.39 -16.86
C TYR A 276 2.76 4.23 -17.81
N ALA A 277 1.75 3.64 -18.43
CA ALA A 277 1.87 2.47 -19.29
C ALA A 277 2.51 2.80 -20.66
N SER A 278 2.35 4.03 -21.16
CA SER A 278 2.91 4.47 -22.46
C SER A 278 4.43 4.29 -22.57
N THR A 279 5.13 4.31 -21.44
CA THR A 279 6.60 4.19 -21.36
C THR A 279 7.05 2.83 -20.82
N ARG A 280 6.12 1.92 -20.49
CA ARG A 280 6.41 0.69 -19.73
C ARG A 280 5.79 -0.52 -20.41
N PRO A 281 6.49 -1.18 -21.34
CA PRO A 281 5.94 -2.30 -22.11
C PRO A 281 5.67 -3.57 -21.28
N HIS A 282 6.06 -3.58 -20.01
CA HIS A 282 5.87 -4.72 -19.11
C HIS A 282 4.56 -4.65 -18.30
N VAL A 283 3.84 -3.52 -18.32
CA VAL A 283 2.49 -3.40 -17.74
C VAL A 283 1.44 -3.48 -18.85
N ALA A 284 0.19 -3.79 -18.51
CA ALA A 284 -0.91 -3.77 -19.46
C ALA A 284 -1.16 -2.33 -19.95
N ALA A 285 -1.11 -2.12 -21.26
CA ALA A 285 -1.26 -0.81 -21.87
C ALA A 285 -2.72 -0.37 -21.98
N GLU A 286 -3.64 -1.32 -21.93
CA GLU A 286 -5.06 -1.14 -22.24
C GLU A 286 -5.80 -0.43 -21.10
N SER A 287 -5.68 -0.93 -19.87
CA SER A 287 -6.31 -0.32 -18.69
C SER A 287 -5.75 -0.88 -17.37
N PRO A 288 -6.01 -0.21 -16.23
CA PRO A 288 -5.70 -0.76 -14.90
C PRO A 288 -6.33 -2.14 -14.64
N ALA A 289 -7.55 -2.37 -15.14
CA ALA A 289 -8.24 -3.65 -15.00
C ALA A 289 -7.53 -4.78 -15.77
N HIS A 290 -6.96 -4.48 -16.95
CA HIS A 290 -6.14 -5.45 -17.68
C HIS A 290 -4.86 -5.81 -16.93
N GLU A 291 -4.24 -4.85 -16.22
CA GLU A 291 -3.08 -5.14 -15.37
C GLU A 291 -3.50 -6.03 -14.18
N ALA A 292 -4.62 -5.73 -13.53
CA ALA A 292 -5.16 -6.58 -12.46
C ALA A 292 -5.37 -8.01 -12.97
N ALA A 293 -6.03 -8.18 -14.12
CA ALA A 293 -6.23 -9.49 -14.75
C ALA A 293 -4.91 -10.22 -15.02
N LYS A 294 -3.91 -9.51 -15.59
CA LYS A 294 -2.58 -10.05 -15.85
C LYS A 294 -1.88 -10.55 -14.59
N ILE A 295 -1.99 -9.80 -13.49
CA ILE A 295 -1.41 -10.17 -12.20
C ILE A 295 -2.09 -11.41 -11.62
N LEU A 296 -3.43 -11.46 -11.66
CA LEU A 296 -4.21 -12.62 -11.23
C LEU A 296 -3.85 -13.89 -12.02
N ILE A 297 -3.70 -13.79 -13.35
CA ILE A 297 -3.27 -14.91 -14.20
C ILE A 297 -1.87 -15.37 -13.80
N ARG A 298 -0.93 -14.44 -13.64
CA ARG A 298 0.47 -14.76 -13.30
C ARG A 298 0.59 -15.47 -11.95
N ASN A 299 -0.23 -15.07 -10.97
CA ASN A 299 -0.19 -15.58 -9.60
C ASN A 299 -1.25 -16.65 -9.32
N ARG A 300 -1.92 -17.18 -10.36
CA ARG A 300 -3.09 -18.06 -10.24
C ARG A 300 -2.91 -19.20 -9.24
N GLU A 301 -1.83 -19.97 -9.33
CA GLU A 301 -1.64 -21.16 -8.49
C GLU A 301 -1.47 -20.80 -7.01
N ALA A 302 -0.66 -19.78 -6.70
CA ALA A 302 -0.48 -19.29 -5.35
C ALA A 302 -1.78 -18.72 -4.76
N LEU A 303 -2.53 -17.94 -5.56
CA LEU A 303 -3.82 -17.39 -5.16
C LEU A 303 -4.83 -18.48 -4.81
N LEU A 304 -4.96 -19.52 -5.64
CA LEU A 304 -5.92 -20.60 -5.38
C LEU A 304 -5.56 -21.39 -4.12
N SER A 305 -4.27 -21.61 -3.87
CA SER A 305 -3.79 -22.29 -2.67
C SER A 305 -4.09 -21.48 -1.39
N ASP A 306 -3.80 -20.18 -1.40
CA ASP A 306 -4.03 -19.29 -0.26
C ASP A 306 -5.52 -19.01 -0.02
N ALA A 307 -6.30 -18.80 -1.10
CA ALA A 307 -7.74 -18.58 -1.03
C ALA A 307 -8.49 -19.74 -0.38
N ALA A 308 -8.12 -20.99 -0.70
CA ALA A 308 -8.75 -22.17 -0.13
C ALA A 308 -8.63 -22.20 1.41
N GLY A 309 -7.43 -21.93 1.92
CA GLY A 309 -7.17 -21.88 3.36
C GLY A 309 -7.86 -20.70 4.04
N TRP A 310 -7.81 -19.53 3.41
CA TRP A 310 -8.41 -18.31 3.97
C TRP A 310 -9.93 -18.40 4.05
N LEU A 311 -10.61 -18.78 2.97
CA LEU A 311 -12.07 -18.89 2.92
C LEU A 311 -12.59 -19.88 3.97
N TYR A 312 -11.91 -21.01 4.14
CA TYR A 312 -12.25 -21.98 5.19
C TYR A 312 -12.08 -21.40 6.60
N ALA A 313 -10.99 -20.67 6.85
CA ALA A 313 -10.73 -20.06 8.16
C ALA A 313 -11.78 -19.00 8.53
N GLU A 314 -12.27 -18.25 7.53
CA GLU A 314 -13.30 -17.23 7.67
C GLU A 314 -14.74 -17.80 7.69
N GLY A 315 -14.89 -19.12 7.56
CA GLY A 315 -16.19 -19.80 7.65
C GLY A 315 -17.04 -19.74 6.39
N TYR A 316 -16.44 -19.42 5.23
CA TYR A 316 -17.10 -19.57 3.93
C TYR A 316 -17.25 -21.05 3.58
N ASP A 317 -18.21 -21.34 2.69
CA ASP A 317 -18.40 -22.70 2.17
C ASP A 317 -17.14 -23.16 1.44
N LEU A 318 -16.78 -24.44 1.68
CA LEU A 318 -15.62 -25.06 1.05
C LEU A 318 -15.83 -25.16 -0.46
N MET A 319 -15.26 -24.22 -1.20
CA MET A 319 -15.17 -24.31 -2.65
C MET A 319 -14.11 -25.34 -3.06
N SER A 320 -14.41 -26.15 -4.07
CA SER A 320 -13.38 -26.98 -4.68
C SER A 320 -12.35 -26.10 -5.39
N ILE A 321 -11.11 -26.58 -5.53
CA ILE A 321 -10.07 -25.89 -6.30
C ILE A 321 -10.52 -25.65 -7.75
N GLN A 322 -11.31 -26.56 -8.31
CA GLN A 322 -11.89 -26.41 -9.64
C GLN A 322 -12.91 -25.26 -9.70
N ASP A 323 -13.78 -25.13 -8.69
CA ASP A 323 -14.77 -24.06 -8.63
C ASP A 323 -14.12 -22.70 -8.39
N MET A 324 -13.09 -22.63 -7.52
CA MET A 324 -12.29 -21.42 -7.32
C MET A 324 -11.54 -21.02 -8.60
N ASP A 325 -10.98 -21.97 -9.34
CA ASP A 325 -10.37 -21.66 -10.64
C ASP A 325 -11.40 -21.12 -11.64
N ALA A 326 -12.58 -21.73 -11.70
CA ALA A 326 -13.65 -21.27 -12.56
C ALA A 326 -14.10 -19.85 -12.19
N ALA A 327 -14.22 -19.54 -10.89
CA ALA A 327 -14.51 -18.20 -10.39
C ALA A 327 -13.39 -17.21 -10.75
N LEU A 328 -12.12 -17.57 -10.56
CA LEU A 328 -10.97 -16.72 -10.89
C LEU A 328 -10.92 -16.39 -12.39
N ARG A 329 -11.19 -17.37 -13.26
CA ARG A 329 -11.28 -17.15 -14.71
C ARG A 329 -12.40 -16.15 -15.05
N ARG A 330 -13.54 -16.21 -14.35
CA ARG A 330 -14.63 -15.25 -14.54
C ARG A 330 -14.24 -13.85 -14.07
N VAL A 331 -13.58 -13.73 -12.91
CA VAL A 331 -13.01 -12.45 -12.44
C VAL A 331 -12.10 -11.85 -13.51
N VAL A 332 -11.17 -12.64 -14.05
CA VAL A 332 -10.28 -12.23 -15.14
C VAL A 332 -11.07 -11.78 -16.38
N ILE A 333 -12.08 -12.53 -16.80
CA ILE A 333 -12.93 -12.16 -17.94
C ILE A 333 -13.66 -10.83 -17.69
N PHE A 334 -14.18 -10.61 -16.48
CA PHE A 334 -14.84 -9.34 -16.14
C PHE A 334 -13.87 -8.17 -16.15
N LEU A 335 -12.67 -8.34 -15.61
CA LEU A 335 -11.62 -7.31 -15.64
C LEU A 335 -11.20 -6.97 -17.08
N LEU A 336 -11.06 -7.96 -17.96
CA LEU A 336 -10.74 -7.75 -19.37
C LEU A 336 -11.88 -7.09 -20.17
N ASN A 337 -13.15 -7.32 -19.77
CA ASN A 337 -14.35 -6.81 -20.44
C ASN A 337 -14.97 -5.57 -19.78
N SER A 338 -14.27 -4.93 -18.83
CA SER A 338 -14.75 -3.82 -18.00
C SER A 338 -15.23 -2.58 -18.79
N ASN A 339 -15.05 -2.53 -20.11
CA ASN A 339 -15.53 -1.49 -21.01
C ASN A 339 -16.99 -1.63 -21.50
N GLY A 340 -17.83 -2.49 -20.89
CA GLY A 340 -19.28 -2.45 -21.16
C GLY A 340 -20.04 -3.76 -21.28
N SER A 341 -19.55 -4.86 -20.70
CA SER A 341 -20.35 -6.10 -20.62
C SER A 341 -21.00 -6.24 -19.25
N SER A 342 -22.32 -6.41 -19.21
CA SER A 342 -23.06 -6.77 -18.01
C SER A 342 -22.54 -8.09 -17.43
N VAL A 343 -22.44 -8.17 -16.10
CA VAL A 343 -22.13 -9.41 -15.35
C VAL A 343 -23.30 -10.40 -15.54
N GLY A 344 -23.28 -11.14 -16.65
CA GLY A 344 -24.24 -12.20 -16.95
C GLY A 344 -23.71 -13.56 -16.53
N GLY A 345 -24.54 -14.39 -15.91
CA GLY A 345 -24.18 -15.76 -15.54
C GLY A 345 -25.19 -16.40 -14.59
N ASP A 346 -25.10 -17.71 -14.43
CA ASP A 346 -25.81 -18.50 -13.42
C ASP A 346 -25.47 -18.02 -11.99
N GLU A 347 -26.49 -17.95 -11.12
CA GLU A 347 -26.48 -17.35 -9.77
C GLU A 347 -25.45 -17.99 -8.84
N ALA A 348 -25.42 -19.33 -8.78
CA ALA A 348 -24.47 -20.06 -7.94
C ALA A 348 -23.01 -19.72 -8.27
N ASN A 349 -22.73 -19.44 -9.54
CA ASN A 349 -21.39 -19.04 -9.96
C ASN A 349 -21.07 -17.57 -9.63
N GLN A 350 -22.08 -16.72 -9.42
CA GLN A 350 -21.85 -15.33 -9.00
C GLN A 350 -21.46 -15.25 -7.53
N HIS A 351 -22.02 -16.11 -6.67
CA HIS A 351 -21.59 -16.23 -5.27
C HIS A 351 -20.10 -16.59 -5.15
N HIS A 352 -19.64 -17.65 -5.83
CA HIS A 352 -18.21 -18.01 -5.82
C HIS A 352 -17.29 -16.88 -6.33
N VAL A 353 -17.76 -16.10 -7.31
CA VAL A 353 -17.02 -14.93 -7.80
C VAL A 353 -16.98 -13.83 -6.74
N ALA A 354 -18.08 -13.55 -6.05
CA ALA A 354 -18.15 -12.58 -4.97
C ALA A 354 -17.25 -12.99 -3.79
N ASP A 355 -17.27 -14.25 -3.38
CA ASP A 355 -16.43 -14.79 -2.31
C ASP A 355 -14.94 -14.65 -2.66
N LEU A 356 -14.57 -15.01 -3.88
CA LEU A 356 -13.19 -14.87 -4.34
C LEU A 356 -12.76 -13.40 -4.45
N LEU A 357 -13.64 -12.51 -4.91
CA LEU A 357 -13.37 -11.06 -4.93
C LEU A 357 -13.25 -10.47 -3.52
N THR A 358 -14.01 -10.99 -2.57
CA THR A 358 -13.92 -10.62 -1.14
C THR A 358 -12.58 -11.06 -0.56
N TYR A 359 -12.16 -12.30 -0.83
CA TYR A 359 -10.81 -12.78 -0.52
C TYR A 359 -9.74 -11.87 -1.14
N LEU A 360 -9.85 -11.53 -2.43
CA LEU A 360 -8.89 -10.66 -3.11
C LEU A 360 -8.85 -9.27 -2.45
N ASP A 361 -9.99 -8.65 -2.18
CA ASP A 361 -10.08 -7.35 -1.50
C ASP A 361 -9.54 -7.37 -0.06
N ALA A 362 -9.70 -8.49 0.63
CA ALA A 362 -9.08 -8.70 1.92
C ALA A 362 -7.55 -8.79 1.78
N ARG A 363 -7.04 -9.63 0.85
CA ARG A 363 -5.60 -9.90 0.70
C ARG A 363 -4.84 -8.81 -0.05
N MET A 364 -5.54 -7.91 -0.73
CA MET A 364 -4.94 -6.75 -1.40
C MET A 364 -4.30 -5.81 -0.39
N CYS A 365 -3.01 -6.05 -0.13
CA CYS A 365 -2.15 -5.12 0.56
C CYS A 365 -1.48 -4.22 -0.47
N VAL A 366 -2.03 -3.04 -0.72
CA VAL A 366 -1.34 -2.04 -1.53
C VAL A 366 -0.26 -1.39 -0.66
N PRO A 367 0.99 -1.26 -1.13
CA PRO A 367 1.45 -1.45 -2.52
C PRO A 367 2.17 -2.75 -2.86
N ARG A 368 2.03 -3.82 -2.08
CA ARG A 368 2.89 -5.01 -2.23
C ARG A 368 2.75 -5.70 -3.59
N ASP A 369 1.55 -5.74 -4.18
CA ASP A 369 1.29 -6.51 -5.42
C ASP A 369 0.74 -5.70 -6.60
N MET A 370 -0.05 -4.66 -6.30
CA MET A 370 -0.70 -3.77 -7.26
C MET A 370 -0.67 -2.37 -6.70
N GLY A 371 -0.51 -1.34 -7.55
CA GLY A 371 -0.77 0.04 -7.13
C GLY A 371 -2.25 0.36 -7.10
N ASN A 372 -2.57 1.61 -6.77
CA ASN A 372 -3.94 2.06 -6.55
C ASN A 372 -4.91 1.78 -7.72
N PRO A 373 -4.59 2.07 -9.01
CA PRO A 373 -5.57 1.91 -10.09
C PRO A 373 -6.00 0.45 -10.37
N PRO A 374 -5.09 -0.55 -10.48
CA PRO A 374 -5.50 -1.95 -10.61
C PRO A 374 -6.27 -2.48 -9.39
N ALA A 375 -5.87 -2.08 -8.17
CA ALA A 375 -6.57 -2.50 -6.94
C ALA A 375 -8.00 -1.93 -6.89
N THR A 376 -8.17 -0.66 -7.28
CA THR A 376 -9.48 -0.01 -7.42
C THR A 376 -10.37 -0.78 -8.39
N SER A 377 -9.83 -1.26 -9.52
CA SER A 377 -10.59 -2.02 -10.51
C SER A 377 -11.17 -3.33 -9.95
N ILE A 378 -10.43 -4.01 -9.06
CA ILE A 378 -10.92 -5.23 -8.38
C ILE A 378 -12.06 -4.88 -7.41
N ARG A 379 -11.95 -3.78 -6.66
CA ARG A 379 -13.00 -3.34 -5.72
C ARG A 379 -14.26 -2.86 -6.42
N ASP A 380 -14.11 -2.15 -7.54
CA ASP A 380 -15.25 -1.77 -8.38
C ASP A 380 -15.98 -3.00 -8.91
N LEU A 381 -15.23 -4.03 -9.31
CA LEU A 381 -15.80 -5.31 -9.72
C LEU A 381 -16.51 -6.02 -8.56
N LEU A 382 -15.90 -6.08 -7.37
CA LEU A 382 -16.53 -6.63 -6.16
C LEU A 382 -17.87 -5.94 -5.88
N ARG A 383 -17.88 -4.61 -5.78
CA ARG A 383 -19.11 -3.83 -5.57
C ARG A 383 -20.18 -4.13 -6.62
N SER A 384 -19.77 -4.23 -7.88
CA SER A 384 -20.67 -4.52 -8.99
C SER A 384 -21.25 -5.92 -8.91
N VAL A 385 -20.44 -6.94 -8.57
CA VAL A 385 -20.89 -8.33 -8.45
C VAL A 385 -21.78 -8.51 -7.22
N THR A 386 -21.40 -7.99 -6.06
CA THR A 386 -22.19 -8.07 -4.82
C THR A 386 -23.58 -7.44 -5.00
N ALA A 387 -23.64 -6.28 -5.67
CA ALA A 387 -24.93 -5.63 -5.95
C ALA A 387 -25.85 -6.43 -6.89
N VAL A 388 -25.30 -7.37 -7.69
CA VAL A 388 -26.11 -8.31 -8.48
C VAL A 388 -26.56 -9.48 -7.61
N VAL A 389 -25.66 -10.05 -6.81
CA VAL A 389 -25.94 -11.16 -5.90
C VAL A 389 -27.05 -10.80 -4.89
N GLU A 390 -27.04 -9.59 -4.33
CA GLU A 390 -28.06 -9.14 -3.36
C GLU A 390 -29.47 -8.94 -3.96
N ARG A 391 -29.61 -8.90 -5.29
CA ARG A 391 -30.90 -8.67 -5.97
C ARG A 391 -31.61 -9.94 -6.39
N VAL A 392 -30.88 -11.05 -6.49
CA VAL A 392 -31.41 -12.37 -6.81
C VAL A 392 -31.89 -13.01 -5.51
#